data_AF-A0A1P8UVW8-F1
#
_entry.id   AF-A0A1P8UVW8-F1
#
_cell.length_a   1.000
_cell.length_b   1.000
_cell.length_c   1.000
_cell.angle_alpha   90.00
_cell.angle_beta   90.00
_cell.angle_gamma   90.00
#
_symmetry.space_group_name_H-M   'P 1'
#
loop_
_entity.id
_entity.type
_entity.pdbx_description
1 polymer ?
#
loop_
_entity_poly.entity_id
_entity_poly.type
_entity_poly.pdbx_seq_one_letter_code
_entity_poly.pdbx_strand_id
1 'polypeptide(L)'
;MLLTACSPQSQDEIARAAARSTVSKVVTERFPGVPVEPAIGCIIDNATATQIYALAGDSLTGPTQSTVQIVSEIVSKPETLTCLAAEGLPALMQGRAL
;
A
#
# COMPACT_ATOMS: atom_id res chain seq x y z
N MET A 1 -16.14 28.79 -10.20
CA MET A 1 -15.58 27.45 -10.49
C MET A 1 -16.24 26.46 -9.55
N LEU A 2 -17.03 25.53 -10.07
CA LEU A 2 -17.67 24.46 -9.29
C LEU A 2 -16.67 23.30 -9.19
N LEU A 3 -16.25 22.92 -7.98
CA LEU A 3 -15.35 21.79 -7.74
C LEU A 3 -16.07 20.45 -7.96
N THR A 4 -16.49 20.15 -9.19
CA THR A 4 -17.01 18.81 -9.56
C THR A 4 -15.95 17.71 -9.39
N ALA A 5 -14.69 18.06 -9.10
CA ALA A 5 -13.57 17.17 -8.86
C ALA A 5 -13.43 16.64 -7.41
N CYS A 6 -14.23 17.10 -6.44
CA CYS A 6 -14.19 16.56 -5.06
C CYS A 6 -15.34 15.57 -4.79
N SER A 7 -15.63 14.69 -5.74
CA SER A 7 -16.50 13.54 -5.48
C SER A 7 -15.89 12.60 -4.40
N PRO A 8 -16.69 11.81 -3.68
CA PRO A 8 -16.15 10.80 -2.76
C PRO A 8 -15.20 9.81 -3.45
N GLN A 9 -15.46 9.48 -4.71
CA GLN A 9 -14.61 8.57 -5.50
C GLN A 9 -13.23 9.20 -5.77
N SER A 10 -13.19 10.46 -6.22
CA SER A 10 -11.92 11.15 -6.46
C SER A 10 -11.13 11.40 -5.18
N GLN A 11 -11.80 11.58 -4.04
CA GLN A 11 -11.14 11.66 -2.73
C GLN A 11 -10.50 10.32 -2.34
N ASP A 12 -11.18 9.19 -2.56
CA ASP A 12 -10.62 7.85 -2.32
C ASP A 12 -9.40 7.57 -3.20
N GLU A 13 -9.46 7.91 -4.49
CA GLU A 13 -8.33 7.75 -5.42
C GLU A 13 -7.10 8.56 -4.98
N ILE A 14 -7.30 9.81 -4.55
CA ILE A 14 -6.23 10.66 -4.02
C ILE A 14 -5.65 10.08 -2.72
N ALA A 15 -6.50 9.63 -1.80
CA ALA A 15 -6.05 9.04 -0.54
C ALA A 15 -5.25 7.76 -0.78
N ARG A 16 -5.68 6.91 -1.71
CA ARG A 16 -4.95 5.71 -2.14
C ARG A 16 -3.60 6.05 -2.74
N ALA A 17 -3.51 7.07 -3.60
CA ALA A 17 -2.24 7.52 -4.17
C ALA A 17 -1.26 8.01 -3.10
N ALA A 18 -1.75 8.79 -2.12
CA ALA A 18 -0.94 9.23 -0.99
C ALA A 18 -0.50 8.05 -0.11
N ALA A 19 -1.41 7.13 0.21
CA ALA A 19 -1.11 5.92 0.97
C ALA A 19 -0.07 5.04 0.27
N ARG A 20 -0.11 4.90 -1.07
CA ARG A 20 0.91 4.19 -1.86
C ARG A 20 2.32 4.74 -1.63
N SER A 21 2.47 6.06 -1.58
CA SER A 21 3.75 6.71 -1.28
C SER A 21 4.29 6.33 0.11
N THR A 22 3.42 6.33 1.13
CA THR A 22 3.78 5.92 2.48
C THR A 22 4.13 4.43 2.56
N VAL A 23 3.30 3.56 1.99
CA VAL A 23 3.48 2.11 1.99
C VAL A 23 4.75 1.73 1.25
N SER A 24 5.06 2.38 0.12
CA SER A 24 6.30 2.17 -0.62
C SER A 24 7.53 2.32 0.29
N LYS A 25 7.61 3.40 1.06
CA LYS A 25 8.69 3.63 2.03
C LYS A 25 8.78 2.49 3.06
N VAL A 26 7.65 2.11 3.66
CA VAL A 26 7.61 1.00 4.64
C VAL A 26 8.10 -0.31 4.02
N VAL A 27 7.59 -0.66 2.84
CA VAL A 27 7.93 -1.90 2.13
C VAL A 27 9.42 -1.92 1.79
N THR A 28 9.95 -0.85 1.20
CA THR A 28 11.37 -0.77 0.82
C THR A 28 12.30 -0.81 2.02
N GLU A 29 11.92 -0.21 3.15
CA GLU A 29 12.78 -0.12 4.31
C GLU A 29 12.73 -1.36 5.22
N ARG A 30 11.58 -2.08 5.27
CA ARG A 30 11.35 -3.18 6.25
C ARG A 30 11.33 -4.56 5.60
N PHE A 31 11.06 -4.63 4.29
CA PHE A 31 10.93 -5.90 3.57
C PHE A 31 11.86 -5.93 2.35
N PRO A 32 13.19 -5.87 2.55
CA PRO A 32 14.14 -5.92 1.44
C PRO A 32 14.01 -7.25 0.67
N GLY A 33 13.99 -7.15 -0.66
CA GLY A 33 13.89 -8.32 -1.56
C GLY A 33 12.46 -8.77 -1.89
N VAL A 34 11.44 -8.11 -1.34
CA VAL A 34 10.05 -8.30 -1.79
C VAL A 34 9.80 -7.49 -3.07
N PRO A 35 9.06 -8.02 -4.05
CA PRO A 35 8.62 -7.23 -5.20
C PRO A 35 7.71 -6.09 -4.75
N VAL A 36 8.27 -4.88 -4.75
CA VAL A 36 7.69 -3.69 -4.11
C VAL A 36 6.32 -3.34 -4.67
N GLU A 37 6.19 -3.28 -6.00
CA GLU A 37 4.96 -2.83 -6.64
C GLU A 37 3.77 -3.78 -6.44
N PRO A 38 3.93 -5.11 -6.63
CA PRO A 38 2.92 -6.08 -6.23
C PRO A 38 2.54 -5.98 -4.75
N ALA A 39 3.51 -5.80 -3.86
CA ALA A 39 3.26 -5.70 -2.43
C ALA A 39 2.43 -4.45 -2.08
N ILE A 40 2.78 -3.30 -2.63
CA ILE A 40 2.01 -2.06 -2.46
C ILE A 40 0.58 -2.25 -2.97
N GLY A 41 0.39 -2.85 -4.14
CA GLY A 41 -0.93 -3.15 -4.70
C GLY A 41 -1.79 -3.96 -3.73
N CYS A 42 -1.28 -5.13 -3.31
CA CYS A 42 -2.00 -6.00 -2.38
C CYS A 42 -2.34 -5.32 -1.05
N ILE A 43 -1.43 -4.52 -0.49
CA ILE A 43 -1.67 -3.79 0.76
C ILE A 43 -2.79 -2.74 0.57
N ILE A 44 -2.74 -1.95 -0.49
CA ILE A 44 -3.71 -0.87 -0.73
C ILE A 44 -5.10 -1.42 -1.07
N ASP A 45 -5.17 -2.52 -1.80
CA ASP A 45 -6.44 -3.12 -2.22
C ASP A 45 -7.16 -3.83 -1.07
N ASN A 46 -6.41 -4.32 -0.06
CA ASN A 46 -6.96 -4.97 1.14
C ASN A 46 -7.03 -4.06 2.38
N ALA A 47 -6.67 -2.79 2.25
CA ALA A 47 -6.80 -1.80 3.32
C ALA A 47 -8.24 -1.30 3.45
N THR A 48 -8.68 -1.01 4.68
CA THR A 48 -9.96 -0.31 4.89
C THR A 48 -9.81 1.18 4.57
N ALA A 49 -10.93 1.89 4.32
CA ALA A 49 -10.90 3.34 4.09
C ALA A 49 -10.18 4.08 5.24
N THR A 50 -10.46 3.72 6.49
CA THR A 50 -9.79 4.30 7.67
C THR A 50 -8.27 4.08 7.65
N GLN A 51 -7.82 2.87 7.29
CA GLN A 51 -6.40 2.56 7.16
C GLN A 51 -5.76 3.36 6.01
N ILE A 52 -6.44 3.49 4.87
CA ILE A 52 -5.98 4.31 3.74
C ILE A 52 -5.79 5.77 4.15
N TYR A 53 -6.77 6.38 4.83
CA TYR A 53 -6.64 7.77 5.27
C TYR A 53 -5.51 7.97 6.29
N ALA A 54 -5.34 7.03 7.23
CA ALA A 54 -4.23 7.07 8.18
C ALA A 54 -2.87 7.01 7.47
N LEU A 55 -2.70 6.07 6.54
CA LEU A 55 -1.47 5.93 5.75
C LEU A 55 -1.23 7.15 4.83
N ALA A 56 -2.29 7.71 4.25
CA ALA A 56 -2.23 8.90 3.41
C ALA A 56 -1.75 10.14 4.18
N GLY A 57 -2.18 10.29 5.44
CA GLY A 57 -1.76 11.38 6.32
C GLY A 57 -0.25 11.42 6.56
N ASP A 58 0.40 10.25 6.59
CA ASP A 58 1.84 10.10 6.82
C ASP A 58 2.68 10.26 5.53
N SER A 59 2.07 10.51 4.37
CA SER A 59 2.78 10.59 3.09
C SER A 59 3.82 11.71 3.03
N LEU A 60 3.52 12.83 3.70
CA LEU A 60 4.37 14.03 3.76
C LEU A 60 5.45 13.95 4.84
N THR A 61 5.10 13.47 6.03
CA THR A 61 6.00 13.39 7.19
C THR A 61 6.85 12.12 7.20
N GLY A 62 6.43 11.10 6.45
CA GLY A 62 7.06 9.78 6.42
C GLY A 62 6.45 8.80 7.43
N PRO A 63 6.77 7.50 7.29
CA PRO A 63 6.19 6.45 8.12
C PRO A 63 6.66 6.54 9.58
N THR A 64 5.70 6.37 10.49
CA THR A 64 5.88 6.25 11.93
C THR A 64 5.74 4.79 12.39
N GLN A 65 5.90 4.53 13.69
CA GLN A 65 5.59 3.21 14.25
C GLN A 65 4.13 2.81 14.03
N SER A 66 3.19 3.76 14.11
CA SER A 66 1.77 3.53 13.83
C SER A 66 1.56 3.07 12.39
N THR A 67 2.25 3.73 11.44
CA THR A 67 2.23 3.36 10.02
C THR A 67 2.67 1.91 9.80
N VAL A 68 3.76 1.49 10.46
CA VAL A 68 4.27 0.11 10.37
C VAL A 68 3.27 -0.88 10.97
N GLN A 69 2.62 -0.54 12.08
CA GLN A 69 1.58 -1.38 12.69
C GLN A 69 0.38 -1.55 11.75
N ILE A 70 -0.12 -0.46 11.17
CA ILE A 70 -1.22 -0.50 10.20
C ILE A 70 -0.87 -1.38 8.99
N VAL A 71 0.34 -1.22 8.42
CA VAL A 71 0.78 -2.07 7.31
C VAL A 71 0.86 -3.54 7.73
N SER A 72 1.37 -3.82 8.93
CA SER A 72 1.47 -5.19 9.47
C SER A 72 0.10 -5.83 9.69
N GLU A 73 -0.88 -5.06 10.18
CA GLU A 73 -2.27 -5.50 10.32
C GLU A 73 -2.89 -5.84 8.96
N ILE A 74 -2.65 -5.01 7.94
CA ILE A 74 -3.14 -5.26 6.58
C ILE A 74 -2.50 -6.52 6.01
N VAL A 75 -1.18 -6.67 6.11
CA VAL A 75 -0.44 -7.84 5.61
C VAL A 75 -0.88 -9.12 6.31
N SER A 76 -1.28 -9.05 7.58
CA SER A 76 -1.74 -10.21 8.35
C SER A 76 -3.14 -10.70 7.94
N LYS A 77 -3.86 -9.97 7.09
CA LYS A 77 -5.17 -10.41 6.57
C LYS A 77 -4.99 -11.58 5.58
N PRO A 78 -5.83 -12.64 5.66
CA PRO A 78 -5.76 -13.77 4.74
C PRO A 78 -5.82 -13.38 3.25
N GLU A 79 -6.64 -12.38 2.90
CA GLU A 79 -6.82 -11.89 1.54
C GLU A 79 -5.55 -11.19 1.02
N THR A 80 -4.87 -10.41 1.88
CA THR A 80 -3.59 -9.78 1.54
C THR A 80 -2.50 -10.82 1.34
N LEU A 81 -2.41 -11.82 2.22
CA LEU A 81 -1.45 -12.92 2.07
C LEU A 81 -1.68 -13.71 0.77
N THR A 82 -2.95 -13.94 0.42
CA THR A 82 -3.33 -14.61 -0.83
C THR A 82 -2.93 -13.79 -2.05
N CYS A 83 -3.17 -12.48 -2.03
CA CYS A 83 -2.72 -11.56 -3.08
C CYS A 83 -1.19 -11.56 -3.21
N LEU A 84 -0.47 -11.44 -2.09
CA LEU A 84 1.00 -11.45 -2.08
C LEU A 84 1.58 -12.77 -2.61
N ALA A 85 0.94 -13.90 -2.32
CA ALA A 85 1.34 -15.18 -2.91
C ALA A 85 1.08 -15.21 -4.41
N ALA A 86 -0.09 -14.75 -4.87
CA ALA A 86 -0.48 -14.78 -6.28
C ALA A 86 0.36 -13.82 -7.15
N GLU A 87 0.61 -12.60 -6.68
CA GLU A 87 1.29 -11.53 -7.42
C GLU A 87 2.80 -11.48 -7.12
N GLY A 88 3.20 -11.85 -5.90
CA GLY A 88 4.59 -11.81 -5.46
C GLY A 88 5.42 -13.00 -5.93
N LEU A 89 4.86 -14.21 -5.98
CA LEU A 89 5.60 -15.39 -6.49
C LEU A 89 6.03 -15.20 -7.95
N PRO A 90 5.17 -14.80 -8.90
CA PRO A 90 5.58 -14.54 -10.28
C PRO A 90 6.66 -13.47 -10.38
N ALA A 91 6.53 -12.37 -9.64
CA ALA A 91 7.50 -11.28 -9.66
C ALA A 91 8.88 -11.70 -9.13
N LEU A 92 8.93 -12.56 -8.10
CA LEU A 92 10.17 -13.15 -7.61
C LEU A 92 10.81 -14.10 -8.64
N MET A 93 10.00 -14.85 -9.39
CA MET A 93 10.51 -15.75 -10.44
C MET A 93 11.04 -14.97 -11.65
N GLN A 94 10.40 -13.86 -12.00
CA GLN A 94 10.84 -12.96 -13.09
C GLN A 94 12.11 -12.20 -12.72
N GLY A 95 12.27 -11.78 -11.46
CA GLY A 95 13.48 -11.11 -10.97
C GLY A 95 14.74 -12.01 -10.91
N ARG A 96 14.58 -13.35 -10.95
CA ARG A 96 15.71 -14.31 -11.00
C ARG A 96 16.18 -14.63 -12.42
N ALA A 97 15.54 -14.07 -13.45
CA ALA A 97 15.88 -14.29 -14.86
C ALA A 97 16.85 -13.24 -15.44
N LEU A 98 17.43 -12.38 -14.60
CA LEU A 98 18.40 -11.33 -14.95
C LEU A 98 19.71 -11.54 -14.19
#